data_AF-A0A2A4JQG2-F1
#
_entry.id   AF-A0A2A4JQG2-F1
#
_cell.length_a   1.000
_cell.length_b   1.000
_cell.length_c   1.000
_cell.angle_alpha   90.00
_cell.angle_beta   90.00
_cell.angle_gamma   90.00
#
_symmetry.space_group_name_H-M   'P 1'
#
loop_
_entity.id
_entity.type
_entity.pdbx_description
1 polymer ?
#
loop_
_entity_poly.entity_id
_entity_poly.type
_entity_poly.pdbx_seq_one_letter_code
_entity_poly.pdbx_strand_id
1 'polypeptide(L)'
;MLNLSAICSFSLALVVVCARNAFVMDDRFVCIVKTSCFECLKLPQCSWCPTENKCFSRKLPKFGEFCSNNTIAHVDYGFSFEENAECSCSKGDVGQRCFPPGVTEGLECSGRGTCVCGQCVCNPNPDPENPTKMVMGEYCEYDNFSCDDPKCNEGPYSLSDPTAEDGPPRAEVETPYS
;
A
#
# COMPACT_ATOMS: atom_id res chain seq x y z
N MET A 1 -59.07 48.56 33.58
CA MET A 1 -57.92 49.18 32.88
C MET A 1 -56.72 48.27 33.06
N LEU A 2 -56.09 47.90 31.94
CA LEU A 2 -54.85 47.12 31.87
C LEU A 2 -53.62 47.95 32.32
N ASN A 3 -52.66 47.31 32.99
CA ASN A 3 -51.19 47.43 32.82
C ASN A 3 -50.53 46.48 33.84
N LEU A 4 -49.88 45.36 33.50
CA LEU A 4 -48.84 45.03 32.52
C LEU A 4 -47.48 45.66 32.88
N SER A 5 -46.63 44.93 33.64
CA SER A 5 -45.14 44.99 33.58
C SER A 5 -44.38 44.33 34.77
N ALA A 6 -44.79 43.16 35.29
CA ALA A 6 -43.91 42.47 36.27
C ALA A 6 -43.95 40.94 36.24
N ILE A 7 -44.56 40.34 35.22
CA ILE A 7 -44.44 38.90 34.99
C ILE A 7 -43.66 38.69 33.69
N CYS A 8 -42.55 39.44 33.60
CA CYS A 8 -41.48 39.11 32.68
C CYS A 8 -40.67 37.98 33.33
N SER A 9 -40.69 36.84 32.65
CA SER A 9 -39.42 36.19 32.31
C SER A 9 -38.69 35.47 33.43
N PHE A 10 -39.23 34.38 33.98
CA PHE A 10 -38.38 33.30 34.51
C PHE A 10 -39.03 31.92 34.41
N SER A 11 -39.68 31.62 33.27
CA SER A 11 -39.81 30.23 32.84
C SER A 11 -38.47 29.82 32.26
N LEU A 12 -37.53 29.51 33.17
CA LEU A 12 -36.27 28.88 32.82
C LEU A 12 -36.65 27.52 32.21
N ALA A 13 -36.69 27.46 30.88
CA ALA A 13 -36.79 26.21 30.18
C ALA A 13 -35.60 25.36 30.64
N LEU A 14 -35.86 24.37 31.47
CA LEU A 14 -34.97 23.24 31.68
C LEU A 14 -34.95 22.46 30.37
N VAL A 15 -34.23 23.00 29.39
CA VAL A 15 -33.76 22.24 28.26
C VAL A 15 -32.78 21.25 28.88
N VAL A 16 -33.27 20.05 29.16
CA VAL A 16 -32.42 18.91 29.47
C VAL A 16 -31.61 18.66 28.21
N VAL A 17 -30.46 19.31 28.11
CA VAL A 17 -29.43 18.96 27.15
C VAL A 17 -28.94 17.59 27.62
N CYS A 18 -29.51 16.54 27.04
CA CYS A 18 -28.92 15.21 27.10
C CYS A 18 -27.55 15.34 26.43
N ALA A 19 -26.52 15.62 27.23
CA ALA A 19 -25.14 15.50 26.79
C ALA A 19 -24.98 14.05 26.33
N ARG A 20 -25.00 13.84 25.02
CA ARG A 20 -24.52 12.60 24.43
C ARG A 20 -23.04 12.57 24.79
N ASN A 21 -22.69 11.86 25.86
CA ASN A 21 -21.31 11.51 26.12
C ASN A 21 -20.82 10.83 24.84
N ALA A 22 -19.97 11.53 24.08
CA ALA A 22 -19.22 10.91 23.01
C ALA A 22 -18.33 9.90 23.72
N PHE A 23 -18.79 8.66 23.79
CA PHE A 23 -18.01 7.58 24.35
C PHE A 23 -16.83 7.42 23.41
N VAL A 24 -15.65 7.88 23.83
CA VAL A 24 -14.40 7.60 23.15
C VAL A 24 -14.25 6.07 23.20
N MET A 25 -14.64 5.40 22.12
CA MET A 25 -14.46 3.95 22.04
C MET A 25 -12.96 3.69 21.91
N ASP A 26 -12.47 2.84 22.78
CA ASP A 26 -11.11 2.32 22.69
C ASP A 26 -10.98 1.47 21.42
N ASP A 27 -10.07 1.87 20.54
CA ASP A 27 -9.81 1.27 19.22
C ASP A 27 -9.61 -0.25 19.27
N ARG A 28 -9.23 -0.79 20.44
CA ARG A 28 -9.04 -2.23 20.65
C ARG A 28 -10.34 -3.03 20.61
N PHE A 29 -11.48 -2.42 20.95
CA PHE A 29 -12.80 -3.09 20.89
C PHE A 29 -13.37 -3.13 19.46
N VAL A 30 -12.86 -2.29 18.55
CA VAL A 30 -13.27 -2.26 17.14
C VAL A 30 -13.00 -3.61 16.46
N CYS A 31 -11.95 -4.33 16.87
CA CYS A 31 -11.64 -5.65 16.33
C CYS A 31 -12.71 -6.69 16.70
N ILE A 32 -13.18 -6.70 17.94
CA ILE A 32 -14.02 -7.79 18.49
C ILE A 32 -15.38 -7.87 17.78
N VAL A 33 -15.87 -6.77 17.22
CA VAL A 33 -17.14 -6.73 16.48
C VAL A 33 -17.04 -7.20 15.04
N LYS A 34 -15.82 -7.44 14.52
CA LYS A 34 -15.62 -7.93 13.15
C LYS A 34 -15.76 -9.46 13.10
N THR A 35 -16.61 -9.93 12.20
CA THR A 35 -17.03 -11.34 12.10
C THR A 35 -16.37 -12.11 10.96
N SER A 36 -15.56 -11.45 10.13
CA SER A 36 -14.81 -12.08 9.05
C SER A 36 -13.36 -11.64 9.07
N CYS A 37 -12.48 -12.48 8.53
CA CYS A 37 -11.07 -12.15 8.38
C CYS A 37 -10.88 -10.87 7.56
N PHE A 38 -11.58 -10.75 6.43
CA PHE A 38 -11.47 -9.60 5.54
C PHE A 38 -11.81 -8.29 6.26
N GLU A 39 -12.94 -8.25 6.95
CA GLU A 39 -13.35 -7.06 7.71
C GLU A 39 -12.46 -6.77 8.92
N CYS A 40 -11.81 -7.80 9.47
CA CYS A 40 -10.84 -7.67 10.55
C CYS A 40 -9.55 -7.04 10.05
N LEU A 41 -8.99 -7.55 8.95
CA LEU A 41 -7.65 -7.19 8.48
C LEU A 41 -7.63 -5.93 7.61
N LYS A 42 -8.78 -5.36 7.26
CA LYS A 42 -8.86 -3.95 6.83
C LYS A 42 -8.34 -2.98 7.89
N LEU A 43 -8.34 -3.39 9.17
CA LEU A 43 -7.88 -2.57 10.28
C LEU A 43 -6.46 -2.97 10.69
N PRO A 44 -5.47 -2.07 10.58
CA PRO A 44 -4.07 -2.41 10.84
C PRO A 44 -3.76 -2.81 12.29
N GLN A 45 -4.61 -2.40 13.24
CA GLN A 45 -4.45 -2.74 14.67
C GLN A 45 -5.04 -4.10 15.07
N CYS A 46 -5.68 -4.81 14.13
CA CYS A 46 -6.38 -6.06 14.40
C CYS A 46 -5.61 -7.28 13.87
N SER A 47 -5.99 -8.45 14.35
CA SER A 47 -5.48 -9.74 13.92
C SER A 47 -6.62 -10.74 13.89
N TRP A 48 -6.55 -11.71 12.98
CA TRP A 48 -7.55 -12.74 12.81
C TRP A 48 -7.06 -14.08 13.32
N CYS A 49 -7.91 -14.77 14.07
CA CYS A 49 -7.70 -16.17 14.46
C CYS A 49 -8.59 -17.07 13.59
N PRO A 50 -8.04 -17.83 12.63
CA PRO A 50 -8.80 -18.76 11.80
C PRO A 50 -9.38 -19.92 12.61
N THR A 51 -8.68 -20.40 13.64
CA THR A 51 -9.14 -21.53 14.46
C THR A 51 -10.43 -21.18 15.22
N GLU A 52 -10.49 -19.98 15.77
CA GLU A 52 -11.63 -19.51 16.58
C GLU A 52 -12.63 -18.69 15.76
N ASN A 53 -12.31 -18.38 14.50
CA ASN A 53 -13.03 -17.43 13.64
C ASN A 53 -13.32 -16.09 14.34
N LYS A 54 -12.29 -15.53 14.99
CA LYS A 54 -12.42 -14.30 15.79
C LYS A 54 -11.37 -13.28 15.41
N CYS A 55 -11.81 -12.03 15.32
CA CYS A 55 -10.95 -10.87 15.22
C CYS A 55 -10.60 -10.35 16.61
N PHE A 56 -9.35 -9.95 16.82
CA PHE A 56 -8.87 -9.48 18.11
C PHE A 56 -7.73 -8.47 17.95
N SER A 57 -7.43 -7.72 19.01
CA SER A 57 -6.25 -6.87 19.07
C SER A 57 -5.20 -7.50 19.98
N ARG A 58 -3.95 -7.60 19.52
CA ARG A 58 -2.82 -8.06 20.34
C ARG A 58 -2.49 -7.12 21.51
N LYS A 59 -2.99 -5.88 21.47
CA LYS A 59 -2.80 -4.89 22.54
C LYS A 59 -3.75 -5.11 23.74
N LEU A 60 -4.62 -6.11 23.69
CA LEU A 60 -5.51 -6.43 24.80
C LEU A 60 -4.87 -7.48 25.73
N PRO A 61 -4.84 -7.23 27.05
CA PRO A 61 -4.16 -8.10 28.02
C PRO A 61 -4.75 -9.51 28.11
N LYS A 62 -6.02 -9.70 27.75
CA LYS A 62 -6.67 -11.03 27.70
C LYS A 62 -6.24 -11.91 26.52
N PHE A 63 -5.49 -11.35 25.56
CA PHE A 63 -5.25 -11.98 24.27
C PHE A 63 -3.79 -12.39 24.02
N GLY A 64 -2.89 -12.22 24.99
CA GLY A 64 -1.46 -12.58 24.84
C GLY A 64 -1.23 -14.06 24.51
N GLU A 65 -2.11 -14.94 24.96
CA GLU A 65 -2.10 -16.39 24.65
C GLU A 65 -3.23 -16.80 23.69
N PHE A 66 -4.09 -15.87 23.29
CA PHE A 66 -5.20 -16.19 22.40
C PHE A 66 -4.67 -16.40 20.98
N CYS A 67 -4.88 -17.60 20.45
CA CYS A 67 -4.53 -17.97 19.08
C CYS A 67 -3.03 -17.92 18.75
N SER A 68 -2.15 -18.23 19.71
CA SER A 68 -0.69 -18.08 19.57
C SER A 68 -0.08 -18.75 18.33
N ASN A 69 -0.57 -19.91 17.90
CA ASN A 69 0.07 -20.71 16.84
C ASN A 69 -0.55 -20.53 15.45
N ASN A 70 -1.63 -19.76 15.33
CA ASN A 70 -2.37 -19.63 14.06
C ASN A 70 -3.00 -18.24 13.96
N THR A 71 -2.22 -17.19 14.18
CA THR A 71 -2.71 -15.81 14.05
C THR A 71 -2.33 -15.25 12.68
N ILE A 72 -3.30 -14.71 11.96
CA ILE A 72 -3.08 -13.88 10.78
C ILE A 72 -3.04 -12.42 11.24
N ALA A 73 -1.89 -11.77 11.10
CA ALA A 73 -1.75 -10.34 11.39
C ALA A 73 -2.05 -9.51 10.14
N HIS A 74 -2.41 -8.24 10.34
CA HIS A 74 -2.32 -7.27 9.25
C HIS A 74 -0.86 -7.10 8.83
N VAL A 75 -0.59 -7.18 7.53
CA VAL A 75 0.72 -6.91 6.92
C VAL A 75 0.48 -5.86 5.85
N ASP A 76 1.24 -4.78 5.80
CA ASP A 76 1.09 -3.77 4.76
C ASP A 76 2.00 -4.09 3.57
N TYR A 77 1.40 -4.51 2.46
CA TYR A 77 2.11 -4.79 1.21
C TYR A 77 2.18 -3.58 0.26
N GLY A 78 1.72 -2.40 0.69
CA GLY A 78 1.61 -1.22 -0.16
C GLY A 78 0.41 -1.24 -1.11
N PHE A 79 -0.56 -2.14 -0.88
CA PHE A 79 -1.83 -2.20 -1.60
C PHE A 79 -2.93 -1.39 -0.91
N SER A 80 -4.13 -1.32 -1.50
CA SER A 80 -5.30 -0.79 -0.79
C SER A 80 -5.66 -1.67 0.42
N PHE A 81 -6.40 -1.11 1.38
CA PHE A 81 -6.80 -1.86 2.58
C PHE A 81 -7.60 -3.13 2.26
N GLU A 82 -8.42 -3.09 1.21
CA GLU A 82 -9.21 -4.21 0.71
C GLU A 82 -8.32 -5.33 0.15
N GLU A 83 -7.47 -5.01 -0.84
CA GLU A 83 -6.58 -5.99 -1.49
C GLU A 83 -5.65 -6.65 -0.48
N ASN A 84 -5.13 -5.83 0.45
CA ASN A 84 -4.23 -6.28 1.49
C ASN A 84 -4.91 -7.23 2.49
N ALA A 85 -6.18 -6.96 2.85
CA ALA A 85 -6.97 -7.83 3.71
C ALA A 85 -7.35 -9.15 3.01
N GLU A 86 -7.75 -9.10 1.74
CA GLU A 86 -8.05 -10.28 0.93
C GLU A 86 -6.84 -11.19 0.80
N CYS A 87 -5.68 -10.62 0.46
CA CYS A 87 -4.39 -11.28 0.41
C CYS A 87 -4.05 -11.98 1.74
N SER A 88 -4.12 -11.26 2.86
CA SER A 88 -3.79 -11.79 4.18
C SER A 88 -4.71 -12.95 4.60
N CYS A 89 -5.99 -12.88 4.24
CA CYS A 89 -7.00 -13.87 4.63
C CYS A 89 -7.02 -15.13 3.77
N SER A 90 -6.51 -15.05 2.54
CA SER A 90 -6.59 -16.14 1.57
C SER A 90 -5.58 -17.25 1.77
N LYS A 91 -4.74 -17.19 2.81
CA LYS A 91 -3.73 -18.23 3.15
C LYS A 91 -2.82 -18.66 1.97
N GLY A 92 -2.66 -17.80 0.96
CA GLY A 92 -1.89 -18.11 -0.25
C GLY A 92 -2.65 -18.82 -1.38
N ASP A 93 -3.97 -19.03 -1.27
CA ASP A 93 -4.79 -19.66 -2.32
C ASP A 93 -5.13 -18.71 -3.49
N VAL A 94 -4.75 -17.44 -3.42
CA VAL A 94 -4.86 -16.50 -4.56
C VAL A 94 -3.84 -16.96 -5.59
N GLY A 95 -4.30 -17.69 -6.61
CA GLY A 95 -3.51 -18.37 -7.64
C GLY A 95 -2.16 -17.70 -7.94
N GLN A 96 -1.13 -18.17 -7.23
CA GLN A 96 0.20 -17.56 -7.15
C GLN A 96 0.93 -17.62 -8.50
N ARG A 97 0.60 -16.70 -9.40
CA ARG A 97 1.29 -16.56 -10.67
C ARG A 97 1.94 -15.20 -10.75
N CYS A 98 3.10 -15.11 -10.12
CA CYS A 98 4.03 -13.98 -10.27
C CYS A 98 4.97 -14.18 -11.47
N PHE A 99 4.48 -14.84 -12.51
CA PHE A 99 5.19 -15.09 -13.76
C PHE A 99 4.50 -14.31 -14.88
N PRO A 100 5.27 -13.70 -15.80
CA PRO A 100 4.70 -13.12 -17.00
C PRO A 100 3.84 -14.12 -17.77
N PRO A 101 2.79 -13.66 -18.47
CA PRO A 101 1.92 -14.54 -19.24
C PRO A 101 2.72 -15.36 -20.27
N GLY A 102 2.51 -16.67 -20.28
CA GLY A 102 3.24 -17.59 -21.17
C GLY A 102 4.58 -18.08 -20.62
N VAL A 103 5.03 -17.58 -19.46
CA VAL A 103 6.19 -18.09 -18.74
C VAL A 103 5.71 -19.07 -17.67
N THR A 104 6.06 -20.35 -17.84
CA THR A 104 5.75 -21.40 -16.85
C THR A 104 6.97 -21.87 -16.07
N GLU A 105 8.16 -21.43 -16.47
CA GLU A 105 9.44 -21.76 -15.85
C GLU A 105 10.28 -20.48 -15.72
N GLY A 106 10.96 -20.31 -14.58
CA GLY A 106 11.77 -19.12 -14.31
C GLY A 106 11.72 -18.71 -12.84
N LEU A 107 12.25 -17.53 -12.55
CA LEU A 107 12.14 -16.90 -11.23
C LEU A 107 10.88 -16.03 -11.20
N GLU A 108 10.10 -16.16 -10.12
CA GLU A 108 8.99 -15.25 -9.84
C GLU A 108 9.47 -13.80 -9.79
N CYS A 109 8.65 -12.87 -10.27
CA CYS A 109 9.00 -11.45 -10.30
C CYS A 109 10.34 -11.19 -11.00
N SER A 110 10.63 -12.02 -12.00
CA SER A 110 11.87 -12.02 -12.76
C SER A 110 13.15 -12.09 -11.89
N GLY A 111 13.04 -12.58 -10.65
CA GLY A 111 14.13 -12.63 -9.67
C GLY A 111 14.49 -11.29 -9.02
N ARG A 112 13.76 -10.21 -9.30
CA ARG A 112 14.06 -8.84 -8.83
C ARG A 112 12.96 -8.25 -7.94
N GLY A 113 12.12 -9.12 -7.40
CA GLY A 113 11.08 -8.76 -6.46
C GLY A 113 10.64 -9.94 -5.63
N THR A 114 9.70 -9.69 -4.73
CA THR A 114 9.05 -10.73 -3.91
C THR A 114 7.64 -10.94 -4.41
N CYS A 115 7.25 -12.19 -4.65
CA CYS A 115 5.87 -12.53 -4.97
C CYS A 115 5.01 -12.48 -3.71
N VAL A 116 4.05 -11.56 -3.68
CA VAL A 116 3.13 -11.40 -2.56
C VAL A 116 1.71 -11.44 -3.09
N CYS A 117 0.98 -12.49 -2.73
CA CYS A 117 -0.43 -12.67 -3.12
C CYS A 117 -0.71 -12.56 -4.63
N GLY A 118 0.22 -13.08 -5.44
CA GLY A 118 0.09 -13.09 -6.90
C GLY A 118 0.52 -11.78 -7.57
N GLN A 119 1.01 -10.80 -6.81
CA GLN A 119 1.56 -9.56 -7.35
C GLN A 119 3.01 -9.38 -6.90
N CYS A 120 3.84 -8.87 -7.81
CA CYS A 120 5.24 -8.65 -7.51
C CYS A 120 5.46 -7.30 -6.80
N VAL A 121 6.20 -7.36 -5.69
CA VAL A 121 6.76 -6.19 -5.03
C VAL A 121 8.23 -6.09 -5.41
N CYS A 122 8.58 -5.12 -6.24
CA CYS A 122 9.95 -4.99 -6.77
C CYS A 122 10.92 -4.50 -5.71
N ASN A 123 12.15 -5.00 -5.78
CA ASN A 123 13.22 -4.58 -4.90
C ASN A 123 13.50 -3.09 -5.14
N PRO A 124 13.46 -2.23 -4.10
CA PRO A 124 13.67 -0.80 -4.26
C PRO A 124 15.15 -0.43 -4.46
N ASN A 125 16.05 -1.38 -4.16
CA ASN A 125 17.48 -1.17 -4.34
C ASN A 125 17.88 -1.47 -5.79
N PRO A 126 18.87 -0.74 -6.33
CA PRO A 126 19.44 -1.05 -7.64
C PRO A 126 19.89 -2.50 -7.73
N ASP A 127 19.63 -3.12 -8.87
CA ASP A 127 20.06 -4.48 -9.14
C ASP A 127 21.60 -4.56 -9.16
N PRO A 128 22.24 -5.48 -8.41
CA PRO A 128 23.70 -5.54 -8.35
C PRO A 128 24.39 -5.84 -9.69
N GLU A 129 23.71 -6.57 -10.59
CA GLU A 129 24.24 -6.94 -11.90
C GLU A 129 24.03 -5.82 -12.93
N ASN A 130 22.93 -5.07 -12.79
CA ASN A 130 22.56 -3.97 -13.70
C ASN A 130 22.13 -2.73 -12.89
N PRO A 131 23.05 -2.05 -12.18
CA PRO A 131 22.73 -0.96 -11.26
C PRO A 131 22.18 0.29 -11.94
N THR A 132 22.41 0.41 -13.25
CA THR A 132 21.91 1.49 -14.09
C THR A 132 20.48 1.30 -14.56
N LYS A 133 19.95 0.07 -14.53
CA LYS A 133 18.61 -0.22 -15.03
C LYS A 133 17.58 -0.10 -13.92
N MET A 134 16.47 0.57 -14.22
CA MET A 134 15.32 0.61 -13.33
C MET A 134 14.54 -0.69 -13.41
N VAL A 135 14.23 -1.26 -12.25
CA VAL A 135 13.39 -2.45 -12.11
C VAL A 135 11.99 -1.99 -11.74
N MET A 136 11.02 -2.24 -12.62
CA MET A 136 9.63 -1.84 -12.43
C MET A 136 8.68 -2.74 -13.25
N GLY A 137 7.40 -2.42 -13.25
CA GLY A 137 6.38 -3.22 -13.95
C GLY A 137 5.79 -4.33 -13.09
N GLU A 138 4.78 -5.01 -13.65
CA GLU A 138 3.97 -6.01 -12.92
C GLU A 138 4.78 -7.22 -12.46
N TYR A 139 5.86 -7.55 -13.18
CA TYR A 139 6.71 -8.71 -12.92
C TYR A 139 8.16 -8.33 -12.62
N CYS A 140 8.42 -7.08 -12.20
CA CYS A 140 9.75 -6.55 -11.88
C CYS A 140 10.78 -6.79 -12.99
N GLU A 141 10.37 -6.44 -14.20
CA GLU A 141 11.23 -6.42 -15.37
C GLU A 141 12.07 -5.15 -15.42
N TYR A 142 13.08 -5.13 -16.27
CA TYR A 142 13.78 -3.89 -16.54
C TYR A 142 12.87 -3.00 -17.39
N ASP A 143 12.84 -1.71 -17.07
CA ASP A 143 12.16 -0.76 -17.93
C ASP A 143 12.77 -0.74 -19.34
N ASN A 144 11.94 -0.92 -20.36
CA ASN A 144 12.33 -0.86 -21.77
C ASN A 144 12.14 0.54 -22.38
N PHE A 145 11.47 1.46 -21.67
CA PHE A 145 11.22 2.83 -22.15
C PHE A 145 12.38 3.78 -21.91
N SER A 146 13.47 3.30 -21.33
CA SER A 146 14.62 4.14 -21.09
C SER A 146 15.37 4.53 -22.37
N CYS A 147 15.05 4.08 -23.61
CA CYS A 147 15.58 4.66 -24.88
C CYS A 147 15.00 4.24 -26.25
N ASP A 148 15.23 5.11 -27.26
CA ASP A 148 15.12 4.86 -28.72
C ASP A 148 16.50 4.76 -29.47
N ASP A 149 17.64 4.90 -28.77
CA ASP A 149 18.99 4.92 -29.35
C ASP A 149 19.87 3.72 -28.87
N PRO A 150 20.86 3.25 -29.67
CA PRO A 150 21.67 2.06 -29.36
C PRO A 150 22.68 2.26 -28.20
N LYS A 151 22.65 3.38 -27.50
CA LYS A 151 23.57 3.71 -26.38
C LYS A 151 22.93 3.58 -24.98
N CYS A 152 21.77 2.94 -24.88
CA CYS A 152 21.01 2.95 -23.64
C CYS A 152 21.27 1.77 -22.70
N ASN A 153 22.44 1.78 -22.09
CA ASN A 153 22.75 0.89 -20.98
C ASN A 153 23.14 1.64 -19.70
N GLU A 154 22.94 2.96 -19.67
CA GLU A 154 23.43 3.83 -18.59
C GLU A 154 22.26 4.64 -18.05
N GLY A 155 21.93 4.44 -16.77
CA GLY A 155 20.86 5.11 -16.04
C GLY A 155 21.29 6.51 -15.59
N PRO A 156 20.57 7.15 -14.66
CA PRO A 156 20.43 8.61 -14.58
C PRO A 156 21.66 9.39 -14.06
N TYR A 157 22.82 8.76 -13.93
CA TYR A 157 24.06 9.44 -13.53
C TYR A 157 25.14 9.29 -14.60
N SER A 158 25.27 10.31 -15.44
CA SER A 158 26.51 10.57 -16.15
C SER A 158 27.50 11.18 -15.16
N LEU A 159 28.40 10.37 -14.60
CA LEU A 159 29.64 10.92 -14.05
C LEU A 159 30.43 11.46 -15.26
N SER A 160 30.39 12.78 -15.41
CA SER A 160 31.15 13.51 -16.41
C SER A 160 32.62 13.09 -16.36
N ASP A 161 33.10 12.40 -17.40
CA ASP A 161 34.52 12.26 -17.64
C ASP A 161 34.96 13.42 -18.56
N PRO A 162 35.76 14.42 -18.11
CA PRO A 162 36.07 15.62 -18.89
C PRO A 162 37.06 15.40 -20.05
N THR A 163 37.37 14.16 -20.42
CA THR A 163 38.43 13.88 -21.40
C THR A 163 37.96 12.88 -22.46
N ALA A 164 37.15 13.35 -23.40
CA ALA A 164 37.08 12.72 -24.71
C ALA A 164 37.04 13.84 -25.77
N GLU A 165 38.13 13.92 -26.51
CA GLU A 165 38.45 14.99 -27.45
C GLU A 165 37.46 15.11 -28.62
N ASP A 166 37.44 16.33 -29.13
CA ASP A 166 36.62 16.94 -30.16
C ASP A 166 36.63 16.16 -31.50
N GLY A 167 35.44 15.96 -32.07
CA GLY A 167 35.23 15.42 -33.42
C GLY A 167 34.31 16.38 -34.21
N PRO A 168 34.59 16.67 -35.49
CA PRO A 168 34.20 17.93 -36.11
C PRO A 168 32.71 18.01 -36.46
N PRO A 169 32.14 19.24 -36.57
CA PRO A 169 30.72 19.44 -36.78
C PRO A 169 30.30 19.06 -38.20
N ARG A 170 29.14 18.39 -38.31
CA ARG A 170 28.51 18.01 -39.56
C ARG A 170 27.80 19.23 -40.17
N ALA A 171 28.08 19.50 -41.44
CA ALA A 171 27.60 20.66 -42.19
C ALA A 171 26.07 20.79 -42.21
N GLU A 172 25.61 22.03 -42.02
CA GLU A 172 24.22 22.47 -42.17
C GLU A 172 23.78 22.35 -43.64
N VAL A 173 22.63 21.71 -43.87
CA VAL A 173 21.97 21.70 -45.18
C VAL A 173 20.89 22.77 -45.16
N GLU A 174 21.14 23.88 -45.86
CA GLU A 174 20.13 24.88 -46.18
C GLU A 174 19.14 24.31 -47.22
N THR A 175 17.84 24.42 -46.94
CA THR A 175 16.79 24.32 -47.98
C THR A 175 16.13 25.69 -48.15
N PRO A 176 16.10 26.27 -49.37
CA PRO A 176 15.43 27.55 -49.60
C PRO A 176 13.93 27.36 -49.81
N TYR A 177 13.19 28.33 -49.29
CA TYR A 177 11.80 28.62 -49.64
C TYR A 177 11.61 28.77 -51.17
N SER A 178 10.55 28.15 -51.70
CA SER A 178 9.60 28.84 -52.58
C SER A 178 8.27 28.11 -52.67
#